data_AF-A0A7C6IHX3-F1
#
_entry.id   AF-A0A7C6IHX3-F1
#
_cell.length_a   1.000
_cell.length_b   1.000
_cell.length_c   1.000
_cell.angle_alpha   90.00
_cell.angle_beta   90.00
_cell.angle_gamma   90.00
#
_symmetry.space_group_name_H-M   'P 1'
#
loop_
_entity.id
_entity.type
_entity.pdbx_description
1 polymer ?
#
loop_
_entity_poly.entity_id
_entity_poly.type
_entity_poly.pdbx_seq_one_letter_code
_entity_poly.pdbx_strand_id
1 'polypeptide(L)'
;MFSKDNDIIKRIMNLILVVWIIVAIVISYNSVVDLLFDNPKYNYEEYKIKYCNEELDKYTTCEKKYETHLSSQKRERQTKTKVLINSTGNVMIIGFFTFLLNRKK
;
A
#
# COMPACT_ATOMS: atom_id res chain seq x y z
N MET A 1 -15.63 42.96 1.16
CA MET A 1 -15.95 41.95 0.13
C MET A 1 -14.97 40.77 0.15
N PHE A 2 -13.65 41.00 0.26
CA PHE A 2 -12.60 39.97 0.31
C PHE A 2 -12.60 38.96 1.49
N SER A 3 -13.42 39.15 2.54
CA SER A 3 -13.44 38.24 3.69
C SER A 3 -14.33 37.01 3.47
N LYS A 4 -15.44 37.16 2.72
CA LYS A 4 -16.43 36.10 2.54
C LYS A 4 -15.96 35.03 1.54
N ASP A 5 -15.28 35.45 0.48
CA ASP A 5 -14.75 34.54 -0.54
C ASP A 5 -13.58 33.70 -0.01
N ASN A 6 -12.72 34.31 0.82
CA ASN A 6 -11.63 33.60 1.50
C ASN A 6 -12.12 32.51 2.46
N ASP A 7 -13.29 32.71 3.07
CA ASP A 7 -13.86 31.75 4.00
C ASP A 7 -14.45 30.52 3.27
N ILE A 8 -15.09 30.76 2.12
CA ILE A 8 -15.59 29.69 1.24
C ILE A 8 -14.43 28.86 0.67
N ILE A 9 -13.38 29.52 0.17
CA ILE A 9 -12.19 28.86 -0.37
C ILE A 9 -11.52 27.99 0.69
N LYS A 10 -11.36 28.49 1.93
CA LYS A 10 -10.82 27.70 3.04
C LYS A 10 -11.67 26.48 3.36
N ARG A 11 -13.00 26.60 3.34
CA ARG A 11 -13.92 25.50 3.62
C ARG A 11 -13.82 24.40 2.56
N ILE A 12 -13.75 24.78 1.28
CA ILE A 12 -13.59 23.85 0.16
C ILE A 12 -12.23 23.14 0.23
N MET A 13 -11.15 23.90 0.48
CA MET A 13 -9.82 23.32 0.68
C MET A 13 -9.80 22.30 1.83
N ASN A 14 -10.40 22.62 2.97
CA ASN A 14 -10.48 21.69 4.10
C ASN A 14 -11.24 20.41 3.72
N LEU A 15 -12.35 20.51 2.99
CA LEU A 15 -13.10 19.36 2.50
C LEU A 15 -12.27 18.46 1.60
N ILE A 16 -11.53 19.05 0.65
CA ILE A 16 -10.63 18.31 -0.24
C ILE A 16 -9.53 17.61 0.56
N LEU A 17 -8.89 18.31 1.51
CA LEU A 17 -7.84 17.74 2.35
C LEU A 17 -8.36 16.57 3.20
N VAL A 18 -9.57 16.70 3.77
CA VAL A 18 -10.21 15.62 4.55
C VAL A 18 -10.49 14.40 3.68
N VAL A 19 -11.08 14.57 2.49
CA VAL A 19 -11.33 13.47 1.56
C VAL A 19 -10.01 12.78 1.17
N TRP A 20 -8.95 13.56 0.93
CA TRP A 20 -7.64 13.04 0.59
C TRP A 20 -7.02 12.21 1.73
N ILE A 21 -7.13 12.70 2.97
CA ILE A 21 -6.67 11.96 4.16
C ILE A 21 -7.41 10.63 4.28
N ILE A 22 -8.74 10.63 4.11
CA ILE A 22 -9.54 9.39 4.20
C ILE A 22 -9.06 8.35 3.19
N VAL A 23 -8.87 8.76 1.92
CA VAL A 23 -8.37 7.86 0.87
C VAL A 23 -6.98 7.32 1.22
N ALA A 24 -6.09 8.18 1.69
CA ALA A 24 -4.73 7.79 2.05
C ALA A 24 -4.70 6.84 3.27
N ILE A 25 -5.60 7.03 4.24
CA ILE A 25 -5.77 6.11 5.38
C ILE A 25 -6.24 4.74 4.91
N VAL A 26 -7.24 4.67 4.02
CA VAL A 26 -7.75 3.39 3.50
C VAL A 26 -6.65 2.61 2.76
N ILE A 27 -5.89 3.29 1.90
CA ILE A 27 -4.76 2.67 1.17
C ILE A 27 -3.68 2.18 2.15
N SER A 28 -3.37 2.98 3.17
CA SER A 28 -2.40 2.62 4.20
C SER A 28 -2.86 1.40 4.99
N TYR A 29 -4.11 1.39 5.43
CA TYR A 29 -4.70 0.28 6.17
C TYR A 29 -4.62 -1.04 5.40
N ASN A 30 -5.05 -1.04 4.13
CA ASN A 30 -4.96 -2.23 3.28
C ASN A 30 -3.52 -2.71 3.12
N SER A 31 -2.57 -1.79 2.93
CA SER A 31 -1.15 -2.14 2.81
C SER A 31 -0.59 -2.72 4.10
N VAL A 32 -1.01 -2.22 5.27
CA VAL A 32 -0.60 -2.75 6.58
C VAL A 32 -1.16 -4.15 6.81
N VAL A 33 -2.45 -4.37 6.54
CA VAL A 33 -3.09 -5.68 6.68
C VAL A 33 -2.37 -6.69 5.79
N ASP A 34 -2.16 -6.36 4.52
CA ASP A 34 -1.46 -7.24 3.60
C ASP A 34 -0.04 -7.57 4.06
N LEU A 35 0.69 -6.62 4.66
CA LEU A 35 2.06 -6.83 5.15
C LEU A 35 2.12 -7.65 6.45
N LEU A 36 1.14 -7.50 7.33
CA LEU A 36 1.08 -8.22 8.61
C LEU A 36 0.61 -9.67 8.43
N PHE A 37 -0.23 -9.93 7.43
CA PHE A 37 -0.76 -11.26 7.12
C PHE A 37 -0.10 -11.89 5.88
N ASP A 38 1.07 -11.39 5.45
CA ASP A 38 1.87 -11.90 4.33
C ASP A 38 2.59 -13.21 4.68
N ASN A 39 1.83 -14.26 4.99
CA ASN A 39 2.38 -15.60 5.15
C ASN A 39 2.55 -16.23 3.77
N PRO A 40 3.70 -16.89 3.49
CA PRO A 40 3.87 -17.59 2.23
C PRO A 40 2.74 -18.60 2.09
N LYS A 41 1.96 -18.48 1.00
CA LYS A 41 0.75 -19.30 0.80
C LYS A 41 1.04 -20.80 0.77
N TYR A 42 2.26 -21.19 0.42
CA TYR A 42 2.70 -22.58 0.32
C TYR A 42 4.17 -22.72 0.72
N ASN A 43 4.49 -23.74 1.52
CA ASN A 43 5.86 -24.24 1.63
C ASN A 43 6.27 -25.00 0.34
N TYR A 44 7.54 -25.39 0.22
CA TYR A 44 8.02 -26.05 -1.01
C TYR A 44 7.28 -27.35 -1.32
N GLU A 45 7.01 -28.18 -0.32
CA GLU A 45 6.31 -29.45 -0.51
C GLU A 45 4.86 -29.24 -0.97
N GLU A 46 4.15 -28.29 -0.37
CA GLU A 46 2.80 -27.91 -0.79
C GLU A 46 2.78 -27.31 -2.21
N TYR A 47 3.77 -26.48 -2.53
CA TYR A 47 3.91 -25.91 -3.86
C TYR A 47 4.19 -27.00 -4.90
N LYS A 48 5.07 -27.94 -4.58
CA LYS A 48 5.44 -29.07 -5.43
C LYS A 48 4.22 -29.94 -5.72
N ILE A 49 3.47 -30.35 -4.70
CA ILE A 49 2.26 -31.18 -4.86
C ILE A 49 1.22 -30.47 -5.72
N LYS A 50 1.08 -29.15 -5.58
CA LYS A 50 0.03 -28.37 -6.23
C LYS A 50 0.35 -27.94 -7.66
N TYR A 51 1.61 -27.64 -7.95
CA TYR A 51 2.01 -26.95 -9.19
C TYR A 51 3.05 -27.70 -10.02
N CYS A 52 3.75 -28.68 -9.45
CA CYS A 52 4.77 -29.42 -10.17
C CYS A 52 4.22 -30.78 -10.59
N ASN A 53 4.21 -31.02 -11.90
CA ASN A 53 3.71 -32.26 -12.48
C ASN A 53 4.90 -33.06 -13.02
N GLU A 54 5.09 -34.28 -12.55
CA GLU A 54 6.31 -35.08 -12.78
C GLU A 54 6.58 -35.36 -14.26
N GLU A 55 5.54 -35.35 -15.11
CA GLU A 55 5.67 -35.57 -16.56
C GLU A 55 6.10 -34.32 -17.34
N LEU A 56 5.77 -33.12 -16.87
CA LEU A 56 6.03 -31.85 -17.58
C LEU A 56 7.33 -31.15 -17.11
N ASP A 57 7.74 -31.37 -15.86
CA ASP A 57 8.90 -30.70 -15.25
C ASP A 57 10.25 -31.34 -15.59
N LYS A 58 10.29 -32.30 -16.51
CA LYS A 58 11.54 -32.94 -17.00
C LYS A 58 12.58 -31.95 -17.53
N TYR A 59 12.18 -30.75 -17.96
CA TYR A 59 13.06 -29.74 -18.58
C TYR A 59 13.34 -28.52 -17.69
N THR A 60 12.53 -28.25 -16.67
CA THR A 60 12.75 -27.14 -15.72
C THR A 60 12.53 -27.64 -14.31
N THR A 61 13.54 -27.50 -13.45
CA THR A 61 13.41 -27.89 -12.05
C THR A 61 12.28 -27.09 -11.38
N CYS A 62 11.29 -27.81 -10.85
CA CYS A 62 10.21 -27.28 -10.00
C CYS A 62 10.73 -26.30 -8.93
N GLU A 63 11.94 -26.57 -8.42
CA GLU A 63 12.68 -25.68 -7.50
C GLU A 63 12.89 -24.26 -8.06
N LYS A 64 13.30 -24.11 -9.32
CA LYS A 64 13.46 -22.78 -9.95
C LYS A 64 12.14 -22.03 -10.08
N LYS A 65 11.04 -22.75 -10.34
CA LYS A 65 9.69 -22.16 -10.36
C LYS A 65 9.28 -21.69 -8.97
N TYR A 66 9.60 -22.47 -7.94
CA TYR A 66 9.38 -22.10 -6.55
C TYR A 66 10.23 -20.88 -6.13
N GLU A 67 11.51 -20.83 -6.48
CA GLU A 67 12.36 -19.64 -6.24
C GLU A 67 11.79 -18.39 -6.92
N THR A 68 11.29 -18.54 -8.15
CA THR A 68 10.63 -17.44 -8.87
C THR A 68 9.37 -16.99 -8.12
N HIS A 69 8.57 -17.93 -7.61
CA HIS A 69 7.38 -17.65 -6.80
C HIS A 69 7.71 -16.96 -5.47
N LEU A 70 8.81 -17.33 -4.82
CA LEU A 70 9.30 -16.62 -3.62
C LEU A 70 9.77 -15.21 -3.97
N SER A 71 10.46 -15.05 -5.11
CA SER A 71 10.95 -13.74 -5.55
C SER A 71 9.81 -12.78 -5.88
N SER A 72 8.71 -13.27 -6.48
CA SER A 72 7.55 -12.46 -6.82
C SER A 72 6.81 -12.01 -5.56
N GLN A 73 6.63 -12.89 -4.57
CA GLN A 73 6.09 -12.54 -3.24
C GLN A 73 6.96 -11.46 -2.56
N LYS A 74 8.29 -11.63 -2.58
CA LYS A 74 9.21 -10.62 -2.02
C LYS A 74 9.08 -9.26 -2.71
N ARG A 75 8.92 -9.23 -4.04
CA ARG A 75 8.74 -8.00 -4.81
C ARG A 75 7.39 -7.36 -4.55
N GLU A 76 6.33 -8.15 -4.41
CA GLU A 76 5.00 -7.67 -4.01
C GLU A 76 5.07 -7.01 -2.63
N ARG A 77 5.70 -7.66 -1.65
CA ARG A 77 5.94 -7.11 -0.31
C ARG A 77 6.67 -5.77 -0.36
N GLN A 78 7.77 -5.69 -1.10
CA GLN A 78 8.51 -4.43 -1.29
C GLN A 78 7.65 -3.33 -1.90
N THR A 79 6.76 -3.68 -2.84
CA THR A 79 5.85 -2.74 -3.47
C THR A 79 4.82 -2.22 -2.46
N LYS A 80 4.21 -3.10 -1.68
CA LYS A 80 3.26 -2.75 -0.62
C LYS A 80 3.91 -1.87 0.45
N THR A 81 5.14 -2.17 0.86
CA THR A 81 5.91 -1.31 1.79
C THR A 81 6.13 0.10 1.23
N LYS A 82 6.49 0.21 -0.07
CA LYS A 82 6.65 1.53 -0.71
C LYS A 82 5.34 2.31 -0.75
N VAL A 83 4.23 1.64 -1.08
CA VAL A 83 2.90 2.25 -1.08
C VAL A 83 2.56 2.76 0.32
N LEU A 84 2.79 1.95 1.36
CA LEU A 84 2.54 2.34 2.75
C LEU A 84 3.39 3.55 3.18
N ILE A 85 4.68 3.57 2.85
CA ILE A 85 5.55 4.71 3.17
C ILE A 85 5.05 5.97 2.47
N ASN A 86 4.70 5.86 1.19
CA ASN A 86 4.24 7.00 0.41
C ASN A 86 2.88 7.54 0.91
N SER A 87 1.93 6.65 1.22
CA SER A 87 0.62 7.03 1.76
C SER A 87 0.75 7.67 3.14
N THR A 88 1.58 7.10 4.02
CA THR A 88 1.86 7.65 5.35
C THR A 88 2.54 9.02 5.26
N GLY A 89 3.51 9.18 4.36
CA GLY A 89 4.16 10.46 4.10
C GLY A 89 3.16 11.52 3.63
N ASN A 90 2.27 11.17 2.70
CA ASN A 90 1.20 12.06 2.24
C ASN A 90 0.25 12.46 3.37
N VAL A 91 -0.16 11.53 4.24
CA VAL A 91 -0.99 11.85 5.41
C VAL A 91 -0.28 12.81 6.36
N MET A 92 1.02 12.60 6.63
CA MET A 92 1.81 13.50 7.47
C MET A 92 1.93 14.90 6.87
N ILE A 93 2.24 15.02 5.57
CA ILE A 93 2.35 16.30 4.88
C ILE A 93 1.02 17.06 4.92
N ILE A 94 -0.07 16.39 4.54
CA ILE A 94 -1.41 17.00 4.52
C ILE A 94 -1.85 17.37 5.94
N GLY A 95 -1.60 16.49 6.93
CA GLY A 95 -1.87 16.76 8.33
C GLY A 95 -1.11 17.97 8.84
N PHE A 96 0.17 18.12 8.46
CA PHE A 96 0.99 19.28 8.80
C PHE A 96 0.46 20.57 8.15
N PHE A 97 0.10 20.55 6.87
CA PHE A 97 -0.50 21.72 6.19
C PHE A 97 -1.84 22.11 6.81
N THR A 98 -2.69 21.12 7.09
CA THR A 98 -3.99 21.33 7.74
C THR A 98 -3.81 21.90 9.14
N PHE A 99 -2.81 21.41 9.88
CA PHE A 99 -2.44 21.96 11.18
C PHE A 99 -1.95 23.40 11.05
N LEU A 100 -1.05 23.72 10.13
CA LEU A 100 -0.56 25.09 9.92
C LEU A 100 -1.67 26.06 9.50
N LEU A 101 -2.59 25.63 8.62
CA LEU A 101 -3.70 26.47 8.15
C LEU A 101 -4.74 26.75 9.25
N ASN A 102 -4.95 25.79 10.16
CA ASN A 102 -5.87 25.93 11.28
C ASN A 102 -5.19 26.42 12.56
N ARG A 103 -3.85 26.49 12.59
CA ARG A 103 -3.09 27.11 13.66
C ARG A 103 -3.43 28.60 13.64
N LYS A 104 -4.24 29.00 14.62
CA LYS A 104 -4.64 30.39 14.85
C LYS A 104 -3.42 31.32 14.75
N LYS A 105 -3.59 32.45 14.06
CA LYS A 105 -2.88 33.68 14.46
C LYS A 105 -3.25 34.02 15.89
#